data_AF-A0A1Y4S2L1-F1
#
_entry.id   AF-A0A1Y4S2L1-F1
#
_cell.length_a   1.000
_cell.length_b   1.000
_cell.length_c   1.000
_cell.angle_alpha   90.00
_cell.angle_beta   90.00
_cell.angle_gamma   90.00
#
_symmetry.space_group_name_H-M   'P 1'
#
loop_
_entity.id
_entity.type
_entity.pdbx_description
1 polymer ?
#
loop_
_entity_poly.entity_id
_entity_poly.type
_entity_poly.pdbx_seq_one_letter_code
_entity_poly.pdbx_strand_id
1 'polypeptide(L)'
;MDKEEILERSRQENVDEGMIDAQNRGNRLGIIICTAVFCFFAIFNAVFDQNNDLLLVMYGSFIVAEAYETYRFTGKKKLFLWIALGILVMLLFSIHYIGKVVSAL
;
A
#
# COMPACT_ATOMS: atom_id res chain seq x y z
N MET A 1 -25.93 25.50 1.67
CA MET A 1 -24.85 25.69 0.69
C MET A 1 -25.53 25.98 -0.63
N ASP A 2 -25.31 27.18 -1.17
CA ASP A 2 -26.04 27.65 -2.34
C ASP A 2 -25.42 27.10 -3.62
N LYS A 3 -26.24 26.80 -4.64
CA LYS A 3 -25.78 26.11 -5.85
C LYS A 3 -24.79 26.97 -6.65
N GLU A 4 -24.95 28.28 -6.60
CA GLU A 4 -24.06 29.25 -7.25
C GLU A 4 -22.68 29.31 -6.58
N GLU A 5 -22.64 29.25 -5.24
CA GLU A 5 -21.39 29.24 -4.46
C GLU A 5 -20.53 28.01 -4.76
N ILE A 6 -21.16 26.85 -4.99
CA ILE A 6 -20.48 25.60 -5.39
C ILE A 6 -19.88 25.72 -6.80
N LEU A 7 -20.64 26.29 -7.74
CA LEU A 7 -20.22 26.44 -9.13
C LEU A 7 -19.10 27.48 -9.29
N GLU A 8 -19.12 28.55 -8.50
CA GLU A 8 -18.02 29.53 -8.47
C GLU A 8 -16.74 28.92 -7.88
N ARG A 9 -16.83 28.16 -6.79
CA ARG A 9 -15.68 27.44 -6.23
C ARG A 9 -15.09 26.43 -7.21
N SER A 10 -15.92 25.60 -7.84
CA SER A 10 -15.47 24.62 -8.84
C SER A 10 -14.74 25.29 -10.02
N ARG A 11 -15.22 26.45 -10.48
CA ARG A 11 -14.56 27.24 -11.53
C ARG A 11 -13.24 27.88 -11.08
N GLN A 12 -13.14 28.28 -9.81
CA GLN A 12 -11.90 28.83 -9.24
C GLN A 12 -10.84 27.76 -8.99
N GLU A 13 -11.26 26.54 -8.64
CA GLU A 13 -10.35 25.46 -8.28
C GLU A 13 -9.58 24.89 -9.48
N ASN A 14 -10.05 25.05 -10.73
CA ASN A 14 -9.37 24.54 -11.95
C ASN A 14 -8.95 23.05 -11.84
N VAL A 15 -9.63 22.30 -10.98
CA VAL A 15 -9.37 20.88 -10.75
C VAL A 15 -10.24 20.09 -11.71
N ASP A 16 -9.60 19.36 -12.63
CA ASP A 16 -10.30 18.41 -13.49
C ASP A 16 -10.68 17.18 -12.65
N GLU A 17 -11.92 17.19 -12.14
CA GLU A 17 -12.51 16.08 -11.40
C GLU A 17 -12.46 14.77 -12.21
N GLY A 18 -12.59 14.85 -13.54
CA GLY A 18 -12.49 13.69 -14.43
C GLY A 18 -11.09 13.05 -14.42
N MET A 19 -10.05 13.88 -14.35
CA MET A 19 -8.67 13.42 -14.20
C MET A 19 -8.42 12.77 -12.83
N ILE A 20 -8.93 13.37 -11.74
CA ILE A 20 -8.83 12.79 -10.39
C ILE A 20 -9.52 11.42 -10.35
N ASP A 21 -10.70 11.31 -10.94
CA ASP A 21 -11.44 10.06 -11.01
C ASP A 21 -10.72 8.99 -11.84
N ALA A 22 -10.12 9.37 -12.96
CA ALA A 22 -9.29 8.47 -13.75
C ALA A 22 -8.08 7.96 -12.96
N GLN A 23 -7.39 8.85 -12.22
CA GLN A 23 -6.26 8.49 -11.36
C GLN A 23 -6.69 7.56 -10.23
N ASN A 24 -7.81 7.83 -9.57
CA ASN A 24 -8.34 6.99 -8.50
C ASN A 24 -8.70 5.58 -8.99
N ARG A 25 -9.30 5.48 -10.19
CA ARG A 25 -9.56 4.19 -10.84
C ARG A 25 -8.27 3.45 -11.16
N GLY A 26 -7.27 4.15 -11.69
CA GLY A 26 -5.94 3.60 -11.94
C GLY A 26 -5.28 3.05 -10.67
N ASN A 27 -5.31 3.81 -9.58
CA ASN A 27 -4.75 3.39 -8.29
C ASN A 27 -5.45 2.12 -7.76
N ARG A 28 -6.79 2.06 -7.83
CA ARG A 28 -7.56 0.86 -7.42
C ARG A 28 -7.20 -0.37 -8.25
N LEU A 29 -7.09 -0.22 -9.58
CA LEU A 29 -6.65 -1.31 -10.46
C LEU A 29 -5.22 -1.74 -10.14
N GLY A 30 -4.33 -0.78 -9.86
CA GLY A 30 -2.96 -1.04 -9.44
C GLY A 30 -2.89 -1.90 -8.18
N ILE A 31 -3.69 -1.58 -7.14
CA ILE A 31 -3.78 -2.38 -5.91
C ILE A 31 -4.24 -3.81 -6.22
N ILE A 32 -5.27 -3.96 -7.04
CA ILE A 32 -5.82 -5.28 -7.41
C ILE A 32 -4.75 -6.12 -8.13
N ILE A 33 -4.09 -5.55 -9.13
CA ILE A 33 -3.06 -6.24 -9.91
C ILE A 33 -1.85 -6.58 -9.03
N CYS A 34 -1.37 -5.63 -8.23
CA CYS A 34 -0.24 -5.85 -7.32
C CYS A 34 -0.54 -6.96 -6.31
N THR A 35 -1.74 -6.96 -5.74
CA THR A 35 -2.20 -8.00 -4.81
C THR A 35 -2.31 -9.37 -5.49
N ALA A 36 -2.84 -9.42 -6.72
CA ALA A 36 -2.93 -10.67 -7.47
C ALA A 36 -1.54 -11.26 -7.77
N VAL A 37 -0.59 -10.43 -8.20
CA VAL A 37 0.80 -10.83 -8.46
C VAL A 37 1.49 -11.29 -7.17
N PHE A 38 1.32 -10.55 -6.07
CA PHE A 38 1.82 -10.96 -4.75
C PHE A 38 1.30 -12.35 -4.37
N CYS A 39 -0.01 -12.57 -4.43
CA CYS A 39 -0.61 -13.85 -4.10
C CYS A 39 -0.07 -14.99 -4.98
N PHE A 40 0.06 -14.75 -6.29
CA PHE A 40 0.61 -15.73 -7.22
C PHE A 40 2.02 -16.17 -6.81
N PHE A 41 2.93 -15.22 -6.59
CA PHE A 41 4.31 -15.53 -6.22
C PHE A 41 4.43 -16.07 -4.78
N ALA A 42 3.62 -15.59 -3.85
CA ALA A 42 3.62 -16.09 -2.48
C ALA A 42 3.24 -17.58 -2.43
N ILE A 43 2.19 -17.96 -3.17
CA ILE A 43 1.76 -19.36 -3.31
C ILE A 43 2.82 -20.17 -4.05
N PHE A 44 3.33 -19.67 -5.19
CA PHE A 44 4.38 -20.34 -5.95
C PHE A 44 5.57 -20.67 -5.05
N ASN A 45 6.10 -19.66 -4.35
CA ASN A 45 7.24 -19.84 -3.47
C ASN A 45 6.95 -20.82 -2.33
N ALA A 46 5.75 -20.79 -1.74
CA ALA A 46 5.37 -21.74 -0.71
C ALA A 46 5.29 -23.19 -1.23
N VAL A 47 4.86 -23.40 -2.48
CA VAL A 47 4.79 -24.74 -3.10
C VAL A 47 6.18 -25.28 -3.44
N PHE A 48 7.11 -24.41 -3.83
CA PHE A 48 8.47 -24.79 -4.26
C PHE A 48 9.55 -24.57 -3.20
N ASP A 49 9.16 -24.44 -1.93
CA ASP A 49 10.03 -24.20 -0.77
C ASP A 49 11.03 -23.04 -0.97
N GLN A 50 10.57 -22.01 -1.70
CA GLN A 50 11.31 -20.77 -1.90
C GLN A 50 10.96 -19.76 -0.80
N ASN A 51 11.93 -18.90 -0.50
CA ASN A 51 11.77 -17.87 0.52
C ASN A 51 10.86 -16.72 0.04
N ASN A 52 10.00 -16.23 0.94
CA ASN A 52 9.04 -15.18 0.66
C ASN A 52 9.36 -13.84 1.34
N ASP A 53 10.47 -13.72 2.06
CA ASP A 53 10.74 -12.57 2.92
C ASP A 53 10.80 -11.27 2.13
N LEU A 54 11.54 -11.25 1.00
CA LEU A 54 11.65 -10.07 0.16
C LEU A 54 10.28 -9.67 -0.42
N LEU A 55 9.50 -10.66 -0.89
CA LEU A 55 8.16 -10.44 -1.43
C LEU A 55 7.21 -9.87 -0.36
N LEU A 56 7.28 -10.39 0.87
CA LEU A 56 6.51 -9.92 2.02
C LEU A 56 6.90 -8.52 2.45
N VAL A 57 8.19 -8.18 2.46
CA VAL A 57 8.66 -6.83 2.77
C VAL A 57 8.19 -5.83 1.72
N MET A 58 8.33 -6.17 0.43
CA MET A 58 7.89 -5.31 -0.66
C MET A 58 6.37 -5.05 -0.61
N TYR A 59 5.56 -6.09 -0.53
CA TYR A 59 4.10 -5.93 -0.45
C TYR A 59 3.65 -5.31 0.88
N GLY A 60 4.28 -5.69 1.98
CA GLY A 60 4.03 -5.11 3.30
C GLY A 60 4.28 -3.60 3.34
N SER A 61 5.32 -3.12 2.65
CA SER A 61 5.61 -1.67 2.56
C SER A 61 4.47 -0.89 1.94
N PHE A 62 3.84 -1.47 0.92
CA PHE A 62 2.70 -0.89 0.22
C PHE A 62 1.47 -0.82 1.14
N ILE A 63 1.14 -1.91 1.85
CA ILE A 63 0.01 -1.96 2.79
C ILE A 63 0.20 -0.98 3.96
N VAL A 64 1.42 -0.90 4.51
CA VAL A 64 1.75 0.03 5.60
C VAL A 64 1.60 1.48 5.14
N ALA A 65 2.04 1.82 3.93
CA ALA A 65 1.89 3.16 3.37
C ALA A 65 0.42 3.54 3.17
N GLU A 66 -0.40 2.65 2.61
CA GLU A 66 -1.84 2.87 2.43
C GLU A 66 -2.56 3.03 3.78
N ALA A 67 -2.20 2.20 4.78
CA ALA A 67 -2.72 2.31 6.13
C ALA A 67 -2.34 3.65 6.79
N TYR A 68 -1.13 4.16 6.56
CA TYR A 68 -0.67 5.44 7.08
C TYR A 68 -1.46 6.63 6.53
N GLU A 69 -1.66 6.70 5.21
CA GLU A 69 -2.46 7.77 4.61
C GLU A 69 -3.92 7.71 5.10
N THR A 70 -4.47 6.50 5.22
CA THR A 70 -5.81 6.28 5.78
C THR A 70 -5.89 6.71 7.25
N TYR A 71 -4.86 6.41 8.05
CA TYR A 71 -4.76 6.85 9.44
C TYR A 71 -4.70 8.38 9.53
N ARG A 72 -3.86 9.02 8.72
CA ARG A 72 -3.69 10.47 8.69
C ARG A 72 -5.00 11.19 8.42
N PHE A 73 -5.82 10.67 7.50
CA PHE A 73 -7.12 11.26 7.17
C PHE A 73 -8.20 10.94 8.23
N THR A 74 -8.24 9.72 8.76
CA THR A 74 -9.35 9.27 9.63
C THR A 74 -9.10 9.43 11.13
N GLY A 75 -7.85 9.61 11.57
CA GLY A 75 -7.45 9.68 12.98
C GLY A 75 -7.69 8.40 13.79
N LYS A 76 -8.01 7.27 13.14
CA LYS A 76 -8.36 6.02 13.82
C LYS A 76 -7.14 5.36 14.47
N LYS A 77 -7.01 5.46 15.79
CA LYS A 77 -5.89 4.88 16.59
C LYS A 77 -5.59 3.39 16.32
N LYS A 78 -6.60 2.60 15.94
CA LYS A 78 -6.40 1.18 15.57
C LYS A 78 -5.47 1.04 14.35
N LEU A 79 -5.59 1.91 13.35
CA LEU A 79 -4.70 1.87 12.18
C LEU A 79 -3.25 2.17 12.57
N PHE A 80 -3.02 3.11 13.50
CA PHE A 80 -1.69 3.39 14.01
C PHE A 80 -1.01 2.17 14.61
N LEU A 81 -1.74 1.37 15.41
CA LEU A 81 -1.22 0.13 15.97
C LEU A 81 -0.86 -0.89 14.87
N TRP A 82 -1.71 -1.02 13.85
CA TRP A 82 -1.44 -1.92 12.71
C TRP A 82 -0.24 -1.48 11.88
N ILE A 83 -0.07 -0.17 11.66
CA ILE A 83 1.11 0.39 10.97
C ILE A 83 2.37 0.07 11.75
N ALA A 84 2.39 0.33 13.06
CA ALA A 84 3.55 0.07 13.91
C ALA A 84 3.92 -1.42 13.91
N LEU A 85 2.92 -2.31 14.01
CA LEU A 85 3.12 -3.75 13.91
C LEU A 85 3.64 -4.17 12.53
N GLY A 86 3.08 -3.60 11.46
CA GLY A 86 3.50 -3.88 10.09
C GLY A 86 4.96 -3.50 9.85
N ILE A 87 5.38 -2.32 10.32
CA ILE A 87 6.78 -1.88 10.26
C ILE A 87 7.69 -2.84 11.02
N LEU A 88 7.30 -3.24 12.25
CA LEU A 88 8.09 -4.20 13.03
C LEU A 88 8.26 -5.53 12.29
N VAL A 89 7.17 -6.07 11.74
CA VAL A 89 7.18 -7.32 10.97
C VAL A 89 8.08 -7.20 9.74
N MET A 90 7.96 -6.10 8.99
CA MET A 90 8.83 -5.84 7.84
C MET A 90 10.31 -5.78 8.21
N LEU A 91 10.67 -5.17 9.34
CA LEU A 91 12.05 -5.11 9.82
C LEU A 91 12.58 -6.51 10.13
N LEU A 92 11.78 -7.35 10.80
CA LEU A 92 12.16 -8.73 11.10
C LEU A 92 12.39 -9.56 9.82
N PHE A 93 11.48 -9.47 8.85
CA PHE A 93 11.65 -10.15 7.56
C PHE A 93 12.86 -9.63 6.77
N SER A 94 13.12 -8.32 6.83
CA SER A 94 14.29 -7.71 6.17
C SER A 94 15.59 -8.23 6.78
N ILE A 95 15.68 -8.27 8.11
CA ILE A 95 16.85 -8.79 8.83
C ILE A 95 17.06 -10.28 8.50
N HIS A 96 15.99 -11.07 8.51
CA HIS A 96 16.06 -12.49 8.19
C HIS A 96 16.52 -12.72 6.74
N TYR A 97 15.97 -11.97 5.78
CA TYR A 97 16.37 -12.05 4.37
C TYR A 97 17.85 -11.69 4.18
N ILE A 98 18.30 -10.56 4.74
CA ILE A 98 19.69 -10.12 4.63
C ILE A 98 20.63 -11.14 5.28
N GLY A 99 20.28 -11.63 6.47
CA GLY A 99 21.07 -12.66 7.17
C GLY A 99 21.22 -13.93 6.33
N LYS A 100 20.14 -14.39 5.70
CA LYS A 100 20.16 -15.55 4.80
C LYS A 100 21.08 -15.32 3.60
N VAL A 101 20.97 -14.17 2.93
CA VAL A 101 21.80 -13.83 1.76
C VAL A 101 23.27 -13.74 2.15
N VAL A 102 23.60 -13.03 3.24
CA VAL A 102 24.99 -12.87 3.70
C VAL A 102 25.61 -14.21 4.13
N SER A 103 24.83 -15.10 4.75
CA SER A 103 25.34 -16.43 5.14
C SER A 103 25.62 -17.38 3.98
N ALA A 104 25.10 -17.07 2.79
CA ALA A 104 25.27 -17.88 1.58
C ALA A 104 26.46 -17.42 0.70
N LEU A 105 27.13 -16.32 1.08
CA LEU A 105 28.37 -15.80 0.48
C LEU A 105 29.60 -16.41 1.17
#